data_AF-A0A259SKK9-F1
#
_entry.id   AF-A0A259SKK9-F1
#
_cell.length_a   1.000
_cell.length_b   1.000
_cell.length_c   1.000
_cell.angle_alpha   90.00
_cell.angle_beta   90.00
_cell.angle_gamma   90.00
#
_symmetry.space_group_name_H-M   'P 1'
#
loop_
_entity.id
_entity.type
_entity.pdbx_description
1 polymer ?
#
loop_
_entity_poly.entity_id
_entity_poly.type
_entity_poly.pdbx_seq_one_letter_code
_entity_poly.pdbx_strand_id
1 'polypeptide(L)'
;MSISYPHVPGLVDSPAFSHVAVIPPGSTMIHVGGQNGVDETGAVVSDDVAAQAARAVDNAAAALAAAGATLADVVSWTVLLHQDADLRAAYGAVGPKLAREGAPPLVTAALVAGLGVPGALVEIGAVAALAP
;
A
#
# COMPACT_ATOMS: atom_id res chain seq x y z
N MET A 1 17.84 -16.27 0.83
CA MET A 1 18.35 -14.92 0.42
C MET A 1 17.32 -13.90 0.86
N SER A 2 17.69 -12.68 1.26
CA SER A 2 16.73 -11.67 1.70
C SER A 2 16.32 -10.71 0.58
N ILE A 3 15.09 -10.19 0.66
CA ILE A 3 14.68 -9.01 -0.12
C ILE A 3 15.53 -7.82 0.34
N SER A 4 15.98 -6.98 -0.59
CA SER A 4 16.82 -5.81 -0.27
C SER A 4 16.34 -4.55 -0.96
N TYR A 5 16.66 -3.40 -0.38
CA TYR A 5 16.31 -2.07 -0.88
C TYR A 5 17.58 -1.22 -1.00
N PRO A 6 18.36 -1.38 -2.09
CA PRO A 6 19.63 -0.69 -2.26
C PRO A 6 19.49 0.84 -2.19
N HIS A 7 20.46 1.49 -1.52
CA HIS A 7 20.65 2.93 -1.65
C HIS A 7 21.01 3.29 -3.10
N VAL A 8 20.42 4.36 -3.62
CA VAL A 8 20.61 4.80 -5.00
C VAL A 8 21.28 6.18 -5.01
N PRO A 9 22.61 6.27 -5.23
CA PRO A 9 23.30 7.55 -5.28
C PRO A 9 22.69 8.49 -6.32
N GLY A 10 22.49 9.76 -5.93
CA GLY A 10 21.92 10.79 -6.80
C GLY A 10 20.40 10.90 -6.76
N LEU A 11 19.70 10.02 -6.02
CA LEU A 11 18.27 10.16 -5.73
C LEU A 11 18.05 10.58 -4.27
N VAL A 12 16.85 11.10 -3.98
CA VAL A 12 16.45 11.51 -2.62
C VAL A 12 16.46 10.32 -1.66
N ASP A 13 17.02 10.48 -0.47
CA ASP A 13 16.88 9.48 0.59
C ASP A 13 15.60 9.79 1.40
N SER A 14 14.69 8.81 1.51
CA SER A 14 13.35 9.00 2.05
C SER A 14 13.03 7.98 3.13
N PRO A 15 12.56 8.41 4.32
CA PRO A 15 12.10 7.47 5.34
C PRO A 15 10.75 6.82 4.99
N ALA A 16 10.06 7.31 3.95
CA ALA A 16 8.71 6.89 3.59
C ALA A 16 8.65 5.87 2.45
N PHE A 17 9.68 5.80 1.59
CA PHE A 17 9.71 4.88 0.45
C PHE A 17 11.15 4.61 -0.01
N SER A 18 11.35 3.45 -0.66
CA SER A 18 12.60 3.13 -1.37
C SER A 18 12.46 3.33 -2.87
N HIS A 19 13.59 3.55 -3.57
CA HIS A 19 13.62 3.68 -5.03
C HIS A 19 13.61 2.35 -5.78
N VAL A 20 14.17 1.30 -5.17
CA VAL A 20 14.34 -0.01 -5.79
C VAL A 20 14.26 -1.12 -4.73
N ALA A 21 13.66 -2.24 -5.11
CA ALA A 21 13.60 -3.46 -4.31
C ALA A 21 14.11 -4.62 -5.17
N VAL A 22 14.99 -5.45 -4.60
CA VAL A 22 15.48 -6.68 -5.24
C VAL A 22 14.90 -7.87 -4.51
N ILE A 23 14.15 -8.67 -5.26
CA ILE A 23 13.52 -9.91 -4.78
C ILE A 23 14.36 -11.07 -5.29
N PRO A 24 14.91 -11.92 -4.41
CA PRO A 24 15.81 -12.97 -4.83
C PRO A 24 15.09 -14.12 -5.55
N PRO A 25 15.82 -14.92 -6.36
CA PRO A 25 15.28 -16.17 -6.91
C PRO A 25 14.76 -17.11 -5.82
N GLY A 26 13.67 -17.81 -6.10
CA GLY A 26 13.02 -18.73 -5.16
C GLY A 26 12.00 -18.07 -4.23
N SER A 27 11.84 -16.74 -4.26
CA SER A 27 10.77 -16.05 -3.55
C SER A 27 9.39 -16.32 -4.17
N THR A 28 8.36 -16.34 -3.31
CA THR A 28 6.95 -16.33 -3.73
C THR A 28 6.45 -14.90 -3.84
N MET A 29 5.93 -14.52 -5.01
CA MET A 29 5.33 -13.22 -5.27
C MET A 29 3.82 -13.27 -5.03
N ILE A 30 3.29 -12.28 -4.31
CA ILE A 30 1.87 -12.16 -4.00
C ILE A 30 1.39 -10.81 -4.55
N HIS A 31 0.40 -10.86 -5.45
CA HIS A 31 -0.23 -9.67 -6.03
C HIS A 31 -1.60 -9.46 -5.42
N VAL A 32 -1.79 -8.31 -4.76
CA VAL A 32 -3.05 -7.93 -4.13
C VAL A 32 -3.76 -6.94 -5.03
N GLY A 33 -5.00 -7.27 -5.43
CA GLY A 33 -5.86 -6.36 -6.17
C GLY A 33 -6.20 -5.09 -5.38
N GLY A 34 -6.64 -4.03 -6.06
CA GLY A 34 -6.99 -2.75 -5.43
C GLY A 34 -8.03 -2.93 -4.32
N GLN A 35 -7.74 -2.35 -3.15
CA GLN A 35 -8.61 -2.34 -1.98
C GLN A 35 -9.13 -0.93 -1.75
N ASN A 36 -10.46 -0.76 -1.72
CA ASN A 36 -11.09 0.48 -1.30
C ASN A 36 -11.44 0.44 0.20
N GLY A 37 -11.85 1.58 0.75
CA GLY A 37 -12.41 1.70 2.10
C GLY A 37 -13.83 1.15 2.21
N VAL A 38 -14.03 -0.12 1.86
CA VAL A 38 -15.34 -0.79 1.82
C VAL A 38 -15.45 -1.92 2.83
N ASP A 39 -16.67 -2.26 3.23
CA ASP A 39 -16.99 -3.45 4.02
C ASP A 39 -17.12 -4.74 3.21
N GLU A 40 -17.46 -5.85 3.87
CA GLU A 40 -17.65 -7.16 3.24
C GLU A 40 -18.81 -7.20 2.23
N THR A 41 -19.74 -6.24 2.30
CA THR A 41 -20.84 -6.08 1.35
C THR A 41 -20.44 -5.21 0.15
N GLY A 42 -19.26 -4.61 0.19
CA GLY A 42 -18.77 -3.64 -0.80
C GLY A 42 -19.24 -2.21 -0.55
N ALA A 43 -19.87 -1.92 0.60
CA ALA A 43 -20.31 -0.58 0.95
C ALA A 43 -19.16 0.25 1.52
N VAL A 44 -19.04 1.51 1.08
CA VAL A 44 -18.04 2.46 1.61
C VAL A 44 -18.33 2.72 3.09
N VAL A 45 -17.29 2.60 3.93
CA VAL A 45 -17.46 2.62 5.40
C VAL A 45 -17.60 4.02 6.00
N SER A 46 -17.19 5.06 5.27
CA SER A 46 -17.16 6.44 5.76
C SER A 46 -16.99 7.42 4.59
N ASP A 47 -17.45 8.65 4.74
CA ASP A 47 -17.14 9.79 3.87
C ASP A 47 -15.80 10.47 4.19
N ASP A 48 -15.12 10.06 5.27
CA ASP A 48 -13.79 10.54 5.63
C ASP A 48 -12.67 9.70 5.00
N VAL A 49 -11.74 10.37 4.32
CA VAL A 49 -10.64 9.69 3.61
C VAL A 49 -9.68 8.97 4.58
N ALA A 50 -9.48 9.48 5.80
CA ALA A 50 -8.62 8.82 6.76
C ALA A 50 -9.21 7.48 7.21
N ALA A 51 -10.52 7.46 7.51
CA ALA A 51 -11.25 6.22 7.80
C ALA A 51 -11.25 5.24 6.61
N GLN A 52 -11.49 5.73 5.40
CA GLN A 52 -11.43 4.86 4.21
C GLN A 52 -10.03 4.30 3.96
N ALA A 53 -8.96 5.09 4.13
CA ALA A 53 -7.59 4.66 3.94
C ALA A 53 -7.18 3.60 4.95
N ALA A 54 -7.52 3.81 6.23
CA ALA A 54 -7.30 2.80 7.26
C ALA A 54 -7.99 1.48 6.91
N ARG A 55 -9.25 1.55 6.45
CA ARG A 55 -10.00 0.37 6.03
C ARG A 55 -9.41 -0.31 4.81
N ALA A 56 -8.98 0.44 3.80
CA ALA A 56 -8.34 -0.11 2.60
C ALA A 56 -7.06 -0.90 2.94
N VAL A 57 -6.24 -0.39 3.87
CA VAL A 57 -5.06 -1.12 4.36
C VAL A 57 -5.45 -2.38 5.14
N ASP A 58 -6.49 -2.32 5.97
CA ASP A 58 -6.95 -3.49 6.71
C ASP A 58 -7.49 -4.59 5.77
N ASN A 59 -8.18 -4.19 4.69
CA ASN A 59 -8.61 -5.10 3.63
C ASN A 59 -7.39 -5.71 2.89
N ALA A 60 -6.35 -4.93 2.62
CA ALA A 60 -5.10 -5.43 2.03
C ALA A 60 -4.39 -6.42 2.96
N ALA A 61 -4.37 -6.16 4.27
CA ALA A 61 -3.83 -7.07 5.27
C ALA A 61 -4.59 -8.40 5.30
N ALA A 62 -5.93 -8.36 5.22
CA ALA A 62 -6.75 -9.58 5.14
C ALA A 62 -6.46 -10.39 3.86
N ALA A 63 -6.31 -9.73 2.72
CA ALA A 63 -5.96 -10.39 1.45
C ALA A 63 -4.55 -11.04 1.50
N LEU A 64 -3.57 -10.37 2.10
CA LEU A 64 -2.23 -10.92 2.32
C LEU A 64 -2.28 -12.13 3.26
N ALA A 65 -3.06 -12.06 4.34
CA ALA A 65 -3.18 -13.15 5.31
C ALA A 65 -3.75 -14.42 4.67
N ALA A 66 -4.67 -14.30 3.72
CA ALA A 66 -5.18 -15.43 2.94
C ALA A 66 -4.10 -16.14 2.10
N ALA A 67 -3.00 -15.45 1.78
CA ALA A 67 -1.82 -15.99 1.10
C ALA A 67 -0.65 -16.32 2.05
N GLY A 68 -0.88 -16.27 3.37
CA GLY A 68 0.15 -16.52 4.38
C GLY A 68 1.18 -15.40 4.55
N ALA A 69 0.88 -14.19 4.08
CA ALA A 69 1.73 -13.01 4.19
C ALA A 69 1.13 -11.95 5.13
N THR A 70 1.94 -10.95 5.45
CA THR A 70 1.58 -9.81 6.31
C THR A 70 1.95 -8.49 5.63
N LEU A 71 1.57 -7.36 6.22
CA LEU A 71 1.99 -6.04 5.74
C LEU A 71 3.52 -5.87 5.72
N ALA A 72 4.26 -6.61 6.56
CA ALA A 72 5.72 -6.56 6.60
C ALA A 72 6.40 -7.19 5.37
N ASP A 73 5.64 -8.00 4.62
CA ASP A 73 6.09 -8.67 3.40
C ASP A 73 5.82 -7.84 2.14
N VAL A 74 5.13 -6.69 2.28
CA VAL A 74 4.85 -5.80 1.15
C VAL A 74 6.13 -5.15 0.67
N VAL A 75 6.39 -5.31 -0.63
CA VAL A 75 7.54 -4.73 -1.32
C VAL A 75 7.17 -3.48 -2.11
N SER A 76 5.91 -3.34 -2.53
CA SER A 76 5.43 -2.18 -3.28
C SER A 76 3.98 -1.86 -2.96
N TRP A 77 3.69 -0.58 -2.77
CA TRP A 77 2.35 -0.01 -2.67
C TRP A 77 2.00 0.81 -3.91
N THR A 78 0.73 0.75 -4.30
CA THR A 78 0.10 1.72 -5.19
C THR A 78 -1.02 2.39 -4.41
N VAL A 79 -1.00 3.72 -4.33
CA VAL A 79 -1.98 4.51 -3.59
C VAL A 79 -2.64 5.51 -4.53
N LEU A 80 -3.90 5.26 -4.89
CA LEU A 80 -4.69 6.17 -5.70
C LEU A 80 -5.68 6.89 -4.79
N LEU A 81 -5.65 8.22 -4.79
CA LEU A 81 -6.59 9.04 -4.04
C LEU A 81 -7.49 9.80 -5.02
N HIS A 82 -8.76 9.93 -4.68
CA HIS A 82 -9.64 10.84 -5.39
C HIS A 82 -9.06 12.26 -5.36
N GLN A 83 -9.20 13.01 -6.46
CA GLN A 83 -8.58 14.34 -6.63
C GLN A 83 -8.99 15.36 -5.56
N ASP A 84 -10.21 15.21 -5.03
CA ASP A 84 -10.75 16.07 -3.96
C ASP A 84 -10.48 15.56 -2.54
N ALA A 85 -9.78 14.42 -2.39
CA ALA A 85 -9.49 13.84 -1.09
C ALA A 85 -8.32 14.56 -0.39
N ASP A 86 -8.40 14.69 0.93
CA ASP A 86 -7.30 15.24 1.73
C ASP A 86 -6.14 14.22 1.81
N LEU A 87 -5.10 14.47 1.01
CA LEU A 87 -3.87 13.68 0.95
C LEU A 87 -3.18 13.55 2.32
N ARG A 88 -3.14 14.63 3.10
CA ARG A 88 -2.47 14.62 4.42
C ARG A 88 -3.26 13.79 5.41
N ALA A 89 -4.59 13.88 5.41
CA ALA A 89 -5.44 13.07 6.26
C ALA A 89 -5.29 11.57 5.93
N ALA A 90 -5.33 11.23 4.64
CA ALA A 90 -5.15 9.85 4.18
C ALA A 90 -3.81 9.26 4.62
N TYR A 91 -2.69 9.91 4.26
CA TYR A 91 -1.35 9.43 4.64
C TYR A 91 -1.10 9.53 6.15
N GLY A 92 -1.71 10.47 6.86
CA GLY A 92 -1.65 10.55 8.31
C GLY A 92 -2.24 9.32 8.99
N ALA A 93 -3.30 8.73 8.42
CA ALA A 93 -3.95 7.54 8.94
C ALA A 93 -3.16 6.24 8.69
N VAL A 94 -2.46 6.15 7.55
CA VAL A 94 -1.85 4.88 7.10
C VAL A 94 -0.33 4.88 7.05
N GLY A 95 0.33 6.04 7.12
CA GLY A 95 1.79 6.17 7.02
C GLY A 95 2.55 5.17 7.91
N PRO A 96 2.21 5.01 9.20
CA PRO A 96 2.84 4.03 10.08
C PRO A 96 2.62 2.57 9.69
N LYS A 97 1.55 2.25 8.95
CA LYS A 97 1.26 0.90 8.44
C LYS A 97 1.93 0.61 7.09
N LEU A 98 2.15 1.65 6.27
CA LEU A 98 2.79 1.52 4.95
C LEU A 98 4.31 1.55 5.04
N ALA A 99 4.87 2.34 5.95
CA ALA A 99 6.30 2.45 6.14
C ALA A 99 6.85 1.31 7.00
N ARG A 100 8.10 0.94 6.73
CA ARG A 100 8.88 0.02 7.55
C ARG A 100 10.22 0.67 7.86
N GLU A 101 10.59 0.70 9.14
CA GLU A 101 11.85 1.28 9.58
C GLU A 101 13.05 0.60 8.89
N GLY A 102 14.03 1.39 8.46
CA GLY A 102 15.28 0.94 7.83
C GLY A 102 15.14 0.42 6.39
N ALA A 103 13.96 0.02 5.95
CA ALA A 103 13.73 -0.50 4.59
C ALA A 103 12.27 -0.28 4.15
N PRO A 104 11.85 0.97 3.93
CA PRO A 104 10.49 1.26 3.51
C PRO A 104 10.21 0.65 2.12
N PRO A 105 8.98 0.18 1.84
CA PRO A 105 8.62 -0.38 0.55
C PRO A 105 8.68 0.64 -0.59
N LEU A 106 8.53 0.16 -1.83
CA LEU A 106 8.28 1.03 -2.99
C LEU A 106 6.89 1.67 -2.85
N VAL A 107 6.71 2.89 -3.34
CA VAL A 107 5.42 3.57 -3.34
C VAL A 107 5.20 4.29 -4.66
N THR A 108 4.09 3.99 -5.32
CA THR A 108 3.52 4.83 -6.40
C THR A 108 2.26 5.49 -5.88
N ALA A 109 2.11 6.79 -6.08
CA ALA A 109 0.95 7.54 -5.61
C ALA A 109 0.44 8.53 -6.66
N ALA A 110 -0.88 8.69 -6.75
CA ALA A 110 -1.50 9.66 -7.64
C ALA A 110 -2.84 10.17 -7.11
N LEU A 111 -3.14 11.43 -7.41
CA LEU A 111 -4.51 11.95 -7.40
C LEU A 111 -5.18 11.57 -8.73
N VAL A 112 -6.36 10.98 -8.66
CA VAL A 112 -7.13 10.50 -9.81
C VAL A 112 -8.52 11.12 -9.82
N ALA A 113 -9.11 11.25 -11.02
CA ALA A 113 -10.41 11.90 -11.18
C ALA A 113 -11.59 11.13 -10.54
N GLY A 114 -11.41 9.84 -10.26
CA GLY A 114 -12.43 8.95 -9.72
C GLY A 114 -11.89 7.54 -9.49
N LEU A 115 -12.66 6.74 -8.75
CA LEU A 115 -12.38 5.33 -8.47
C LEU A 115 -13.58 4.47 -8.90
N GLY A 116 -13.37 3.15 -8.99
CA GLY A 116 -14.40 2.22 -9.50
C GLY A 116 -15.63 2.10 -8.58
N VAL A 117 -15.44 2.23 -7.26
CA VAL A 117 -16.52 2.17 -6.28
C VAL A 117 -17.09 3.58 -6.04
N PRO A 118 -18.40 3.81 -6.25
CA PRO A 118 -19.02 5.09 -5.93
C PRO A 118 -18.82 5.48 -4.46
N GLY A 119 -18.34 6.71 -4.24
CA GLY A 119 -18.04 7.23 -2.90
C GLY A 119 -16.67 6.84 -2.34
N ALA A 120 -15.89 5.99 -3.04
CA ALA A 120 -14.53 5.70 -2.63
C ALA A 120 -13.63 6.92 -2.88
N LEU A 121 -12.83 7.25 -1.87
CA LEU A 121 -11.85 8.33 -1.87
C LEU A 121 -10.41 7.82 -1.99
N VAL A 122 -10.20 6.51 -1.82
CA VAL A 122 -8.89 5.87 -1.88
C VAL A 122 -8.99 4.43 -2.40
N GLU A 123 -7.96 4.02 -3.14
CA GLU A 123 -7.70 2.64 -3.53
C GLU A 123 -6.23 2.30 -3.30
N ILE A 124 -5.97 1.16 -2.65
CA ILE A 124 -4.63 0.68 -2.31
C ILE A 124 -4.39 -0.68 -2.96
N GLY A 125 -3.37 -0.76 -3.81
CA GLY A 125 -2.83 -2.01 -4.33
C GLY A 125 -1.51 -2.37 -3.67
N ALA A 126 -1.19 -3.66 -3.60
CA ALA A 126 0.06 -4.12 -3.01
C ALA A 126 0.70 -5.26 -3.80
N VAL A 127 2.03 -5.29 -3.80
CA VAL A 127 2.82 -6.46 -4.16
C VAL A 127 3.63 -6.84 -2.94
N ALA A 128 3.54 -8.10 -2.52
CA ALA A 128 4.33 -8.68 -1.45
C ALA A 128 5.22 -9.81 -1.96
N ALA A 129 6.26 -10.12 -1.19
CA ALA A 129 7.15 -11.23 -1.50
C ALA A 129 7.58 -11.95 -0.23
N LEU A 130 7.54 -13.27 -0.26
CA LEU A 130 8.09 -14.13 0.79
C LEU A 130 9.45 -14.65 0.31
N ALA A 131 10.50 -14.39 1.10
CA ALA A 131 11.81 -14.98 0.86
C ALA A 131 11.76 -16.51 1.10
N PRO A 132 12.55 -17.29 0.34
CA PRO A 132 12.67 -18.74 0.57
C PRO A 132 13.35 -19.08 1.89
#